data_AF-A0A7S0AE08-F1
#
_entry.id   AF-A0A7S0AE08-F1
#
_cell.length_a   1.000
_cell.length_b   1.000
_cell.length_c   1.000
_cell.angle_alpha   90.00
_cell.angle_beta   90.00
_cell.angle_gamma   90.00
#
_symmetry.space_group_name_H-M   'P 1'
#
loop_
_entity.id
_entity.type
_entity.pdbx_description
1 polymer ?
#
loop_
_entity_poly.entity_id
_entity_poly.type
_entity_poly.pdbx_seq_one_letter_code
_entity_poly.pdbx_strand_id
1 'polypeptide(L)'
;MKWKGVALAGRDELKKWMSHSDWNFAHKYFLLSAEVEFYLNNNLEEASKLYGSAIESAKKHSFQSELALAYERTAMLYESSLNQTKALEFYRLAHQAYMDWGGITKARHLYEKTLA
;
A
#
# COMPACT_ATOMS: atom_id res chain seq x y z
N MET A 1 -13.84 -10.44 -10.25
CA MET A 1 -12.57 -11.04 -9.78
C MET A 1 -12.85 -11.98 -8.62
N LYS A 2 -12.18 -13.14 -8.54
CA LYS A 2 -12.41 -14.16 -7.49
C LYS A 2 -12.17 -13.65 -6.05
N TRP A 3 -11.40 -12.58 -5.88
CA TRP A 3 -10.99 -12.06 -4.57
C TRP A 3 -11.92 -10.98 -3.97
N LYS A 4 -12.88 -10.43 -4.74
CA LYS A 4 -13.72 -9.29 -4.30
C LYS A 4 -14.40 -9.52 -2.96
N GLY A 5 -15.05 -10.67 -2.79
CA GLY A 5 -15.78 -10.99 -1.55
C GLY A 5 -14.85 -11.09 -0.34
N VAL A 6 -13.66 -11.68 -0.54
CA VAL A 6 -12.65 -11.83 0.52
C VAL A 6 -12.07 -10.48 0.94
N ALA A 7 -11.76 -9.60 -0.02
CA ALA A 7 -11.25 -8.27 0.31
C ALA A 7 -12.26 -7.40 1.05
N LEU A 8 -13.53 -7.42 0.64
CA LEU A 8 -14.57 -6.67 1.34
C LEU A 8 -14.79 -7.19 2.77
N ALA A 9 -14.86 -8.51 2.95
CA ALA A 9 -14.98 -9.12 4.27
C ALA A 9 -13.77 -8.80 5.16
N GLY A 10 -12.55 -8.93 4.64
CA GLY A 10 -11.32 -8.61 5.36
C GLY A 10 -11.21 -7.13 5.73
N ARG A 11 -11.66 -6.23 4.85
CA ARG A 11 -11.72 -4.78 5.14
C ARG A 11 -12.67 -4.49 6.29
N ASP A 12 -13.85 -5.11 6.29
CA ASP A 12 -14.85 -4.89 7.32
C ASP A 12 -14.41 -5.49 8.68
N GLU A 13 -13.65 -6.58 8.66
CA GLU A 13 -13.01 -7.15 9.85
C GLU A 13 -11.89 -6.24 10.40
N LEU A 14 -11.00 -5.77 9.54
CA LEU A 14 -9.95 -4.80 9.93
C LEU A 14 -10.57 -3.52 10.52
N LYS A 15 -11.70 -3.06 9.99
CA LYS A 15 -12.45 -1.91 10.53
C LYS A 15 -12.93 -2.15 11.96
N LYS A 16 -13.41 -3.37 12.26
CA LYS A 16 -13.79 -3.75 13.62
C LYS A 16 -12.56 -3.76 14.53
N TRP A 17 -11.45 -4.32 14.07
CA TRP A 17 -10.22 -4.39 14.87
C TRP A 17 -9.57 -3.04 15.15
N MET A 18 -9.74 -2.05 14.26
CA MET A 18 -9.33 -0.67 14.54
C MET A 18 -9.95 -0.15 15.83
N SER A 19 -11.24 -0.40 16.07
CA SER A 19 -11.89 0.03 17.33
C SER A 19 -11.28 -0.58 18.60
N HIS A 20 -10.51 -1.66 18.46
CA HIS A 20 -9.76 -2.27 19.56
C HIS A 20 -8.29 -1.82 19.61
N SER A 21 -7.68 -1.53 18.46
CA SER A 21 -6.28 -1.14 18.38
C SER A 21 -5.97 -0.42 17.05
N ASP A 22 -6.21 0.89 17.02
CA ASP A 22 -6.01 1.70 15.82
C ASP A 22 -4.59 1.58 15.27
N TRP A 23 -3.57 1.68 16.13
CA TRP A 23 -2.18 1.65 15.68
C TRP A 23 -1.78 0.36 14.95
N ASN A 24 -2.32 -0.79 15.35
CA ASN A 24 -2.00 -2.08 14.74
C ASN A 24 -2.76 -2.35 13.44
N PHE A 25 -3.96 -1.78 13.29
CA PHE A 25 -4.87 -2.18 12.22
C PHE A 25 -5.20 -1.07 11.22
N ALA A 26 -5.00 0.20 11.57
CA ALA A 26 -5.35 1.34 10.72
C ALA A 26 -4.61 1.30 9.37
N HIS A 27 -3.29 1.10 9.37
CA HIS A 27 -2.52 1.04 8.13
C HIS A 27 -2.98 -0.10 7.20
N LYS A 28 -3.35 -1.28 7.75
CA LYS A 28 -3.87 -2.42 6.99
C LYS A 28 -5.26 -2.14 6.43
N TYR A 29 -6.14 -1.54 7.24
CA TYR A 29 -7.48 -1.14 6.81
C TYR A 29 -7.41 -0.11 5.67
N PHE A 30 -6.60 0.94 5.81
CA PHE A 30 -6.44 1.95 4.77
C PHE A 30 -5.87 1.36 3.48
N LEU A 31 -4.85 0.50 3.59
CA LEU A 31 -4.26 -0.16 2.43
C LEU A 31 -5.29 -1.02 1.68
N LEU A 32 -6.04 -1.88 2.39
CA LEU A 32 -7.04 -2.73 1.75
C LEU A 32 -8.23 -1.93 1.20
N SER A 33 -8.59 -0.83 1.86
CA SER A 33 -9.61 0.09 1.35
C SER A 33 -9.15 0.77 0.06
N ALA A 34 -7.88 1.17 -0.02
CA ALA A 34 -7.31 1.75 -1.24
C ALA A 34 -7.38 0.77 -2.42
N GLU A 35 -7.06 -0.51 -2.18
CA GLU A 35 -7.12 -1.57 -3.18
C GLU A 35 -8.55 -1.83 -3.66
N VAL A 36 -9.52 -1.77 -2.75
CA VAL A 36 -10.95 -1.87 -3.08
C VAL A 36 -11.39 -0.70 -3.96
N GLU A 37 -11.06 0.54 -3.59
CA GLU A 37 -11.40 1.72 -4.39
C GLU A 37 -10.74 1.68 -5.77
N PHE A 38 -9.47 1.28 -5.83
CA PHE A 38 -8.72 1.23 -7.07
C PHE A 38 -9.25 0.15 -8.02
N TYR A 39 -9.32 -1.11 -7.59
CA TYR A 39 -9.62 -2.23 -8.48
C TYR A 39 -11.11 -2.53 -8.66
N LEU A 40 -11.96 -2.17 -7.70
CA LEU A 40 -13.40 -2.50 -7.76
C LEU A 40 -14.27 -1.30 -8.14
N ASN A 41 -13.90 -0.09 -7.69
CA ASN A 41 -14.67 1.11 -7.93
C ASN A 41 -14.05 2.02 -9.00
N ASN A 42 -12.82 1.71 -9.44
CA ASN A 42 -12.06 2.53 -10.39
C ASN A 42 -11.92 4.00 -9.93
N ASN A 43 -11.81 4.20 -8.61
CA ASN A 43 -11.76 5.52 -7.98
C ASN A 43 -10.31 5.86 -7.58
N LEU A 44 -9.57 6.39 -8.56
CA LEU A 44 -8.14 6.73 -8.41
C LEU A 44 -7.89 7.79 -7.34
N GLU A 45 -8.77 8.79 -7.24
CA GLU A 45 -8.61 9.90 -6.31
C GLU A 45 -8.71 9.41 -4.86
N GLU A 46 -9.74 8.63 -4.56
CA GLU A 46 -9.95 8.09 -3.21
C GLU A 46 -8.90 7.04 -2.86
N ALA A 47 -8.53 6.17 -3.81
CA ALA A 47 -7.44 5.22 -3.62
C ALA A 47 -6.13 5.93 -3.25
N SER A 48 -5.78 7.02 -3.95
CA SER A 48 -4.55 7.77 -3.64
C SER A 48 -4.57 8.38 -2.23
N LYS A 49 -5.72 8.88 -1.76
CA LYS A 49 -5.86 9.41 -0.40
C LYS A 49 -5.67 8.30 0.63
N LEU A 50 -6.33 7.16 0.43
CA LEU A 50 -6.25 5.99 1.31
C LEU A 50 -4.83 5.40 1.37
N TYR A 51 -4.12 5.34 0.25
CA TYR A 51 -2.70 4.95 0.24
C TYR A 51 -1.85 5.92 1.06
N GLY A 52 -2.09 7.22 0.95
CA GLY A 52 -1.44 8.24 1.78
C GLY A 52 -1.66 8.00 3.27
N SER A 53 -2.92 7.75 3.68
CA SER A 53 -3.26 7.42 5.06
C SER A 53 -2.61 6.12 5.56
N ALA A 54 -2.50 5.10 4.70
CA ALA A 54 -1.81 3.86 5.02
C ALA A 54 -0.31 4.10 5.29
N ILE A 55 0.35 4.87 4.43
CA ILE A 55 1.77 5.25 4.57
C ILE A 55 2.00 6.03 5.86
N GLU A 56 1.17 7.04 6.15
CA GLU A 56 1.30 7.86 7.35
C GLU A 56 1.11 7.02 8.63
N SER A 57 0.09 6.17 8.65
CA SER A 57 -0.16 5.27 9.78
C SER A 57 0.98 4.27 9.99
N ALA A 58 1.50 3.67 8.93
CA ALA A 58 2.63 2.73 9.01
C ALA A 58 3.92 3.43 9.49
N LYS A 59 4.21 4.64 9.00
CA LYS A 59 5.35 5.46 9.45
C LYS A 59 5.25 5.81 10.93
N LYS A 60 4.08 6.28 11.37
CA LYS A 60 3.85 6.72 12.76
C LYS A 60 4.13 5.63 13.79
N HIS A 61 3.89 4.37 13.42
CA HIS A 61 4.04 3.22 14.30
C HIS A 61 5.22 2.31 13.92
N SER A 62 6.11 2.78 13.02
CA SER A 62 7.33 2.07 12.61
C SER A 62 7.09 0.67 12.03
N PHE A 63 5.95 0.44 11.37
CA PHE A 63 5.67 -0.80 10.65
C PHE A 63 6.37 -0.79 9.29
N GLN A 64 7.67 -1.08 9.28
CA GLN A 64 8.52 -0.90 8.10
C GLN A 64 8.11 -1.81 6.92
N SER A 65 7.66 -3.03 7.20
CA SER A 65 7.25 -3.98 6.15
C SER A 65 5.96 -3.53 5.46
N GLU A 66 5.01 -3.02 6.23
CA GLU A 66 3.74 -2.53 5.76
C GLU A 66 3.88 -1.16 5.09
N LEU A 67 4.82 -0.33 5.56
CA LEU A 67 5.23 0.89 4.88
C LEU A 67 5.79 0.58 3.48
N ALA A 68 6.69 -0.40 3.38
CA ALA A 68 7.26 -0.82 2.10
C ALA A 68 6.19 -1.32 1.13
N LEU A 69 5.23 -2.11 1.63
CA LEU A 69 4.10 -2.60 0.84
C LEU A 69 3.17 -1.45 0.40
N ALA A 70 2.88 -0.48 1.27
CA ALA A 70 2.05 0.66 0.93
C ALA A 70 2.70 1.54 -0.15
N TYR A 71 4.02 1.74 -0.09
CA TYR A 71 4.76 2.41 -1.16
C TYR A 71 4.72 1.63 -2.48
N GLU A 72 4.93 0.31 -2.45
CA GLU A 72 4.85 -0.55 -3.65
C GLU A 72 3.48 -0.41 -4.33
N ARG A 73 2.40 -0.45 -3.56
CA ARG A 73 1.04 -0.30 -4.11
C ARG A 73 0.73 1.08 -4.63
N THR A 74 1.22 2.11 -3.95
CA THR A 74 1.12 3.50 -4.43
C THR A 74 1.87 3.68 -5.74
N ALA A 75 3.04 3.06 -5.90
CA ALA A 75 3.80 3.09 -7.14
C ALA A 75 3.02 2.45 -8.30
N MET A 76 2.43 1.27 -8.06
CA MET A 76 1.60 0.57 -9.04
C MET A 76 0.36 1.39 -9.45
N LEU A 77 -0.28 2.10 -8.52
CA LEU A 77 -1.38 3.02 -8.81
C LEU A 77 -0.94 4.09 -9.82
N TYR A 78 0.18 4.77 -9.57
CA TYR A 78 0.69 5.82 -10.45
C TYR A 78 1.19 5.27 -11.79
N GLU A 79 1.79 4.08 -11.81
CA GLU A 79 2.19 3.39 -13.04
C GLU A 79 0.96 3.13 -13.94
N SER A 80 -0.14 2.63 -13.34
CA SER A 80 -1.40 2.40 -14.06
C SER A 80 -2.08 3.68 -14.54
N SER A 81 -1.85 4.79 -13.84
CA SER A 81 -2.35 6.13 -14.18
C SER A 81 -1.45 6.88 -15.15
N LEU A 82 -0.44 6.21 -15.74
CA LEU A 82 0.56 6.77 -16.66
C LEU A 82 1.43 7.90 -16.06
N ASN A 83 1.49 8.01 -14.73
CA ASN A 83 2.35 8.96 -14.03
C ASN A 83 3.67 8.29 -13.60
N GLN A 84 4.55 8.09 -14.58
CA GLN A 84 5.82 7.36 -14.38
C GLN A 84 6.75 8.04 -13.37
N THR A 85 6.80 9.38 -13.35
CA THR A 85 7.65 10.12 -12.39
C THR A 85 7.28 9.80 -10.95
N LYS A 86 5.98 9.83 -10.61
CA LYS A 86 5.53 9.47 -9.26
C LYS A 86 5.67 7.97 -8.99
N ALA A 87 5.39 7.13 -9.99
CA ALA A 87 5.57 5.68 -9.84
C ALA A 87 7.02 5.34 -9.45
N LEU A 88 7.99 5.92 -10.16
CA LEU A 88 9.41 5.71 -9.91
C LEU A 88 9.84 6.20 -8.52
N GLU A 89 9.35 7.37 -8.09
CA GLU A 89 9.59 7.90 -6.74
C GLU A 89 9.13 6.90 -5.68
N PHE A 90 7.89 6.41 -5.77
CA PHE A 90 7.35 5.45 -4.81
C PHE A 90 8.01 4.07 -4.90
N TYR A 91 8.44 3.61 -6.08
CA TYR A 91 9.20 2.37 -6.21
C TYR A 91 10.55 2.45 -5.50
N ARG A 92 11.24 3.59 -5.56
CA ARG A 92 12.50 3.80 -4.83
C ARG A 92 12.28 3.81 -3.32
N LEU A 93 11.21 4.47 -2.86
CA LEU A 93 10.81 4.46 -1.44
C LEU A 93 10.47 3.05 -0.96
N ALA A 94 9.72 2.27 -1.75
CA ALA A 94 9.40 0.88 -1.46
C ALA A 94 10.66 0.01 -1.37
N HIS A 95 11.56 0.14 -2.34
CA HIS A 95 12.84 -0.57 -2.35
C HIS A 95 13.64 -0.29 -1.08
N GLN A 96 13.83 0.99 -0.72
CA GLN A 96 14.56 1.37 0.49
C GLN A 96 13.90 0.81 1.75
N ALA A 97 12.58 0.94 1.88
CA ALA A 97 11.85 0.44 3.03
C ALA A 97 11.96 -1.10 3.18
N TYR A 98 11.91 -1.85 2.07
CA TYR A 98 12.15 -3.30 2.10
C TYR A 98 13.60 -3.64 2.47
N MET A 99 14.58 -2.85 2.02
CA MET A 99 15.98 -3.03 2.43
C MET A 99 16.15 -2.82 3.94
N ASP A 100 15.60 -1.73 4.48
CA ASP A 100 15.67 -1.39 5.91
C ASP A 100 14.97 -2.44 6.78
N TRP A 101 13.86 -3.00 6.29
CA TRP A 101 13.16 -4.08 6.98
C TRP A 101 13.89 -5.44 6.90
N GLY A 102 14.80 -5.62 5.94
CA GLY A 102 15.48 -6.91 5.69
C GLY A 102 14.77 -7.81 4.67
N GLY A 103 13.77 -7.30 3.95
CA GLY A 103 13.06 -7.97 2.85
C GLY A 103 13.85 -8.02 1.53
N ILE A 104 15.09 -8.51 1.57
CA ILE A 104 16.08 -8.42 0.46
C ILE A 104 15.53 -8.97 -0.86
N THR A 105 14.80 -10.08 -0.84
CA THR A 105 14.22 -10.68 -2.06
C THR A 105 13.20 -9.75 -2.71
N LYS A 106 12.33 -9.10 -1.91
CA LYS A 106 11.35 -8.15 -2.42
C LYS A 106 12.01 -6.86 -2.89
N ALA A 107 13.00 -6.35 -2.17
CA ALA A 107 13.79 -5.20 -2.60
C ALA A 107 14.46 -5.47 -3.97
N ARG A 108 15.11 -6.62 -4.14
CA ARG A 108 15.73 -7.00 -5.43
C ARG A 108 14.72 -7.09 -6.56
N HIS A 109 13.54 -7.67 -6.31
CA HIS A 109 12.48 -7.72 -7.32
C HIS A 109 12.00 -6.32 -7.72
N LEU A 110 11.90 -5.40 -6.76
CA LEU A 110 11.53 -4.00 -6.99
C LEU A 110 12.63 -3.21 -7.69
N TYR A 111 13.90 -3.60 -7.56
CA TYR A 111 15.02 -2.89 -8.16
C TYR A 111 14.86 -2.74 -9.68
N GLU A 112 14.39 -3.79 -10.36
CA GLU A 112 14.11 -3.74 -11.82
C GLU A 112 13.09 -2.63 -12.17
N LYS A 113 12.10 -2.41 -11.31
CA LYS A 113 11.08 -1.35 -11.47
C LYS A 113 11.62 0.05 -11.17
N THR A 114 12.75 0.17 -10.47
CA THR A 114 13.40 1.46 -10.18
C THR A 114 14.34 1.95 -11.28
N LEU A 115 14.59 1.12 -12.30
CA LEU A 115 15.49 1.40 -13.42
C LEU A 115 14.78 1.84 -14.70
N ALA A 116 13.44 1.75 -14.72
CA ALA A 116 12.58 2.23 -15.81
C ALA A 116 12.35 3.74 -15.73
#